data_AF-A0A840VHX1-F1
#
_entry.id   AF-A0A840VHX1-F1
#
_cell.length_a   1.000
_cell.length_b   1.000
_cell.length_c   1.000
_cell.angle_alpha   90.00
_cell.angle_beta   90.00
_cell.angle_gamma   90.00
#
_symmetry.space_group_name_H-M   'P 1'
#
loop_
_entity.id
_entity.type
_entity.pdbx_description
1 polymer ?
#
loop_
_entity_poly.entity_id
_entity_poly.type
_entity_poly.pdbx_seq_one_letter_code
_entity_poly.pdbx_strand_id
1 'polypeptide(L)'
;MTRAPSNLLAVRSLLLTHLNIDPNTDRPEDLEPAEVGIVGDPAHRGGYHCGSDRVVTNDYSVVESPRDKAGLTLDAAALDVGGFEVRSGGRTHTLSSFSLWCVGQCAANAADTRDIREIIYSLDGSTVKRWDRLGKRTTGDSSHRWHTHFSFFRDSTKAGRDQRPLFRRYLISIGLLEDDDMTPEEHAWLATVHKNITVLDGRNPIGQIYTRMAEGRDDTGAPVIGNWNLQAMTKQLTALQATVNALAGKASTDETVVAQGVLAGLSPEKIAAAIPPTVAKQVADELARRLVA
;
A
#
# COMPACT_ATOMS: atom_id res chain seq x y z
N MET A 1 -17.24 29.07 4.82
CA MET A 1 -16.47 29.17 6.06
C MET A 1 -15.78 27.83 6.29
N THR A 2 -14.50 27.85 6.66
CA THR A 2 -13.75 26.66 7.05
C THR A 2 -14.46 25.90 8.17
N ARG A 3 -14.42 24.57 8.16
CA ARG A 3 -15.12 23.71 9.12
C ARG A 3 -14.19 22.67 9.76
N ALA A 4 -14.55 22.22 10.96
CA ALA A 4 -13.95 21.05 11.58
C ALA A 4 -14.60 19.78 10.97
N PRO A 5 -13.83 18.90 10.32
CA PRO A 5 -14.37 17.66 9.76
C PRO A 5 -14.63 16.62 10.86
N SER A 6 -15.57 15.70 10.62
CA SER A 6 -16.01 14.70 11.59
C SER A 6 -14.88 13.78 12.08
N ASN A 7 -13.93 13.43 11.22
CA ASN A 7 -12.80 12.58 11.59
C ASN A 7 -11.82 13.27 12.55
N LEU A 8 -11.56 14.58 12.42
CA LEU A 8 -10.75 15.33 13.39
C LEU A 8 -11.53 15.64 14.66
N LEU A 9 -12.84 15.87 14.56
CA LEU A 9 -13.71 15.95 15.74
C LEU A 9 -13.67 14.65 16.54
N ALA A 10 -13.61 13.49 15.88
CA ALA A 10 -13.49 12.20 16.54
C ALA A 10 -12.15 12.04 17.30
N VAL A 11 -11.04 12.55 16.73
CA VAL A 11 -9.75 12.60 17.45
C VAL A 11 -9.83 13.54 18.65
N ARG A 12 -10.41 14.72 18.47
CA ARG A 12 -10.62 15.69 19.56
C ARG A 12 -11.43 15.08 20.71
N SER A 13 -12.56 14.44 20.40
CA SER A 13 -13.37 13.76 21.40
C SER A 13 -12.58 12.68 22.12
N LEU A 14 -11.86 11.83 21.40
CA LEU A 14 -11.01 10.79 22.00
C LEU A 14 -9.99 11.38 22.99
N LEU A 15 -9.24 12.41 22.59
CA LEU A 15 -8.24 13.02 23.46
C LEU A 15 -8.86 13.65 24.71
N LEU A 16 -9.92 14.43 24.55
CA LEU A 16 -10.60 15.07 25.68
C LEU A 16 -11.20 14.03 26.64
N THR A 17 -11.73 12.92 26.15
CA THR A 17 -12.29 11.86 27.00
C THR A 17 -11.25 11.26 27.94
N HIS A 18 -9.98 11.18 27.53
CA HIS A 18 -8.94 10.48 28.31
C HIS A 18 -7.91 11.41 28.96
N LEU A 19 -7.78 12.64 28.49
CA LEU A 19 -6.76 13.59 28.94
C LEU A 19 -7.33 14.84 29.60
N ASN A 20 -8.65 15.04 29.60
CA ASN A 20 -9.31 16.02 30.46
C ASN A 20 -9.83 15.29 31.71
N ILE A 21 -9.06 15.29 32.79
CA ILE A 21 -9.32 14.47 33.98
C ILE A 21 -10.47 15.08 34.81
N ASP A 22 -10.58 16.41 34.86
CA ASP A 22 -11.70 17.12 35.50
C ASP A 22 -12.40 18.10 34.54
N PRO A 23 -13.36 17.64 33.72
CA PRO A 23 -14.01 18.46 32.69
C PRO A 23 -14.87 19.61 33.24
N ASN A 24 -14.98 19.75 34.57
CA ASN A 24 -15.70 20.84 35.22
C ASN A 24 -14.78 21.94 35.76
N THR A 25 -13.46 21.76 35.71
CA THR A 25 -12.50 22.70 36.28
C THR A 25 -11.30 22.88 35.35
N ASP A 26 -11.09 24.10 34.86
CA ASP A 26 -9.90 24.43 34.07
C ASP A 26 -8.61 24.21 34.91
N ARG A 27 -7.74 23.30 34.47
CA ARG A 27 -6.48 22.99 35.18
C ARG A 27 -5.29 22.90 34.23
N PRO A 28 -4.08 23.37 34.64
CA PRO A 28 -2.87 23.20 33.85
C PRO A 28 -2.50 21.73 33.56
N GLU A 29 -2.97 20.80 34.39
CA GLU A 29 -2.73 19.38 34.25
C GLU A 29 -3.73 18.68 33.30
N ASP A 30 -4.81 19.35 32.92
CA ASP A 30 -5.88 18.81 32.07
C ASP A 30 -5.75 19.32 30.63
N LEU A 31 -6.08 18.46 29.67
CA LEU A 31 -6.19 18.89 28.27
C LEU A 31 -7.54 19.57 28.06
N GLU A 32 -7.55 20.91 27.96
CA GLU A 32 -8.80 21.64 27.90
C GLU A 32 -9.43 21.67 26.50
N PRO A 33 -10.77 21.80 26.37
CA PRO A 33 -11.44 21.85 25.07
C PRO A 33 -10.92 22.95 24.14
N ALA A 34 -10.45 24.07 24.71
CA ALA A 34 -9.86 25.19 23.97
C ALA A 34 -8.44 24.90 23.46
N GLU A 35 -7.76 23.92 24.06
CA GLU A 35 -6.39 23.51 23.75
C GLU A 35 -6.32 22.39 22.71
N VAL A 36 -7.49 21.87 22.29
CA VAL A 36 -7.61 20.91 21.18
C VAL A 36 -8.26 21.59 19.97
N GLY A 37 -7.44 22.38 19.27
CA GLY A 37 -7.85 23.24 18.16
C GLY A 37 -7.90 22.50 16.82
N ILE A 38 -8.89 22.80 15.96
CA ILE A 38 -8.99 22.23 14.60
C ILE A 38 -9.07 23.34 13.55
N VAL A 39 -9.93 24.33 13.77
CA VAL A 39 -10.17 25.43 12.84
C VAL A 39 -9.47 26.67 13.35
N GLY A 40 -8.60 27.26 12.52
CA GLY A 40 -7.92 28.51 12.87
C GLY A 40 -8.93 29.65 13.02
N ASP A 41 -8.60 30.65 13.83
CA ASP A 41 -9.45 31.82 14.07
C ASP A 41 -9.83 32.57 12.78
N PRO A 42 -10.83 33.48 12.80
CA PRO A 42 -11.26 34.19 11.59
C PRO A 42 -10.20 35.05 10.90
N ALA A 43 -9.11 35.43 11.59
CA ALA A 43 -7.98 36.17 11.04
C ALA A 43 -6.88 35.23 10.49
N HIS A 44 -6.86 33.96 10.90
CA HIS A 44 -5.93 32.94 10.42
C HIS A 44 -6.06 32.76 8.90
N ARG A 45 -4.93 32.85 8.19
CA ARG A 45 -4.86 32.71 6.72
C ARG A 45 -3.79 31.70 6.37
N GLY A 46 -4.12 30.78 5.47
CA GLY A 46 -3.22 29.73 5.06
C GLY A 46 -3.08 28.56 6.03
N GLY A 47 -2.27 27.59 5.65
CA GLY A 47 -1.98 26.39 6.44
C GLY A 47 -3.12 25.40 6.58
N TYR A 48 -2.86 24.34 7.34
CA TYR A 48 -3.77 23.19 7.49
C TYR A 48 -5.00 23.49 8.36
N HIS A 49 -4.99 24.54 9.18
CA HIS A 49 -6.17 25.03 9.91
C HIS A 49 -7.21 25.74 9.03
N CYS A 50 -6.87 26.01 7.77
CA CYS A 50 -7.73 26.67 6.79
C CYS A 50 -8.26 25.69 5.75
N GLY A 51 -9.54 25.83 5.41
CA GLY A 51 -10.15 25.24 4.23
C GLY A 51 -9.93 26.13 2.99
N SER A 52 -10.52 25.70 1.86
CA SER A 52 -10.39 26.34 0.55
C SER A 52 -10.81 27.80 0.50
N ASP A 53 -11.61 28.25 1.47
CA ASP A 53 -12.07 29.64 1.58
C ASP A 53 -11.05 30.58 2.23
N ARG A 54 -10.00 30.05 2.87
CA ARG A 54 -9.01 30.85 3.63
C ARG A 54 -7.55 30.54 3.30
N VAL A 55 -7.28 29.44 2.60
CA VAL A 55 -5.92 29.19 2.07
C VAL A 55 -5.57 30.25 1.04
N VAL A 56 -4.30 30.69 1.06
CA VAL A 56 -3.80 31.72 0.14
C VAL A 56 -3.22 31.09 -1.13
N THR A 57 -3.05 31.88 -2.18
CA THR A 57 -2.38 31.42 -3.40
C THR A 57 -0.98 30.90 -3.08
N ASN A 58 -0.63 29.73 -3.64
CA ASN A 58 0.64 29.02 -3.41
C ASN A 58 0.91 28.61 -1.96
N ASP A 59 -0.14 28.49 -1.13
CA ASP A 59 0.01 27.95 0.21
C ASP A 59 0.61 26.54 0.17
N TYR A 60 1.68 26.34 0.95
CA TYR A 60 2.42 25.09 0.96
C TYR A 60 1.56 23.89 1.36
N SER A 61 0.57 24.12 2.22
CA SER A 61 -0.41 23.10 2.65
C SER A 61 -1.34 22.65 1.53
N VAL A 62 -1.18 23.18 0.32
CA VAL A 62 -1.92 22.80 -0.89
C VAL A 62 -0.95 22.39 -2.00
N VAL A 63 0.12 23.15 -2.24
CA VAL A 63 0.92 23.00 -3.46
C VAL A 63 2.09 22.03 -3.34
N GLU A 64 2.57 21.72 -2.14
CA GLU A 64 3.76 20.87 -1.97
C GLU A 64 3.47 19.37 -2.16
N SER A 65 2.20 18.95 -2.13
CA SER A 65 1.77 17.55 -2.23
C SER A 65 0.56 17.40 -3.16
N PRO A 66 0.57 16.43 -4.10
CA PRO A 66 -0.63 16.07 -4.84
C PRO A 66 -1.81 15.64 -3.96
N ARG A 67 -1.53 14.99 -2.82
CA ARG A 67 -2.56 14.59 -1.83
C ARG A 67 -3.27 15.82 -1.25
N ASP A 68 -2.50 16.85 -0.93
CA ASP A 68 -3.06 18.08 -0.38
C ASP A 68 -3.85 18.88 -1.42
N LYS A 69 -3.29 19.00 -2.63
CA LYS A 69 -3.97 19.67 -3.75
C LYS A 69 -5.30 18.99 -4.10
N ALA A 70 -5.32 17.67 -4.22
CA ALA A 70 -6.52 16.91 -4.58
C ALA A 70 -7.55 16.85 -3.43
N GLY A 71 -7.05 16.96 -2.20
CA GLY A 71 -7.84 16.92 -0.97
C GLY A 71 -8.47 18.25 -0.55
N LEU A 72 -8.16 19.36 -1.21
CA LEU A 72 -8.61 20.68 -0.77
C LEU A 72 -10.15 20.81 -0.80
N THR A 73 -10.74 21.00 0.38
CA THR A 73 -12.17 21.29 0.61
C THR A 73 -12.31 22.47 1.57
N LEU A 74 -13.54 22.79 2.00
CA LEU A 74 -13.79 23.73 3.10
C LEU A 74 -13.34 23.21 4.48
N ASP A 75 -12.84 21.98 4.59
CA ASP A 75 -12.48 21.40 5.87
C ASP A 75 -11.03 21.73 6.25
N ALA A 76 -10.81 22.01 7.53
CA ALA A 76 -9.47 22.05 8.10
C ALA A 76 -8.88 20.63 8.13
N ALA A 77 -7.56 20.54 7.99
CA ALA A 77 -6.78 19.31 8.02
C ALA A 77 -5.66 19.38 9.08
N ALA A 78 -5.89 20.12 10.16
CA ALA A 78 -4.97 20.24 11.28
C ALA A 78 -5.65 19.99 12.63
N LEU A 79 -4.84 19.59 13.61
CA LEU A 79 -5.18 19.43 15.01
C LEU A 79 -4.05 20.00 15.87
N ASP A 80 -4.36 20.94 16.74
CA ASP A 80 -3.46 21.35 17.82
C ASP A 80 -3.81 20.58 19.08
N VAL A 81 -2.79 20.22 19.87
CA VAL A 81 -2.92 19.61 21.19
C VAL A 81 -2.07 20.40 22.17
N GLY A 82 -2.70 20.99 23.17
CA GLY A 82 -2.03 21.77 24.23
C GLY A 82 -1.50 20.93 25.39
N GLY A 83 -1.28 21.62 26.52
CA GLY A 83 -0.69 21.02 27.72
C GLY A 83 -1.58 19.95 28.35
N PHE A 84 -0.95 18.98 29.00
CA PHE A 84 -1.60 18.06 29.94
C PHE A 84 -0.52 17.37 30.78
N GLU A 85 -0.91 16.85 31.94
CA GLU A 85 -0.12 15.95 32.78
C GLU A 85 -0.99 14.79 33.26
N VAL A 86 -0.67 13.57 32.84
CA VAL A 86 -1.37 12.36 33.30
C VAL A 86 -0.40 11.35 33.90
N ARG A 87 -0.75 10.81 35.08
CA ARG A 87 0.02 9.74 35.74
C ARG A 87 -0.61 8.39 35.45
N SER A 88 0.12 7.53 34.76
CA SER A 88 -0.32 6.17 34.44
C SER A 88 0.87 5.23 34.26
N GLY A 89 0.71 3.96 34.65
CA GLY A 89 1.76 2.94 34.57
C GLY A 89 3.02 3.30 35.37
N GLY A 90 2.87 4.03 36.48
CA GLY A 90 3.99 4.49 37.32
C GLY A 90 4.85 5.61 36.71
N ARG A 91 4.37 6.27 35.65
CA ARG A 91 5.06 7.37 34.95
C ARG A 91 4.15 8.56 34.75
N THR A 92 4.74 9.74 34.64
CA THR A 92 4.06 10.96 34.21
C THR A 92 4.20 11.12 32.70
N HIS A 93 3.09 11.37 32.02
CA HIS A 93 3.03 11.66 30.59
C HIS A 93 2.54 13.08 30.38
N THR A 94 3.20 13.80 29.48
CA THR A 94 2.94 15.21 29.19
C THR A 94 2.89 15.45 27.70
N LEU A 95 2.56 16.68 27.28
CA LEU A 95 2.66 17.10 25.88
C LEU A 95 4.02 16.74 25.26
N SER A 96 5.13 16.92 25.98
CA SER A 96 6.47 16.59 25.46
C SER A 96 6.64 15.08 25.21
N SER A 97 6.22 14.21 26.14
CA SER A 97 6.35 12.76 25.95
C SER A 97 5.40 12.24 24.87
N PHE A 98 4.19 12.79 24.78
CA PHE A 98 3.23 12.53 23.71
C PHE A 98 3.77 12.89 22.33
N SER A 99 4.30 14.10 22.19
CA SER A 99 4.84 14.62 20.93
C SER A 99 6.01 13.78 20.44
N LEU A 100 6.94 13.46 21.36
CA LEU A 100 8.07 12.61 21.05
C LEU A 100 7.63 11.20 20.61
N TRP A 101 6.64 10.62 21.30
CA TRP A 101 6.10 9.31 20.95
C TRP A 101 5.46 9.32 19.55
N CYS A 102 4.60 10.30 19.25
CA CYS A 102 3.92 10.43 17.96
C CYS A 102 4.92 10.61 16.80
N VAL A 103 5.92 11.48 16.98
CA VAL A 103 6.99 11.68 16.00
C VAL A 103 7.80 10.40 15.82
N GLY A 104 8.07 9.65 16.90
CA GLY A 104 8.72 8.35 16.83
C GLY A 104 7.96 7.35 15.96
N GLN A 105 6.63 7.25 16.10
CA GLN A 105 5.80 6.39 15.24
C GLN A 105 5.83 6.83 13.78
N CYS A 106 5.80 8.15 13.54
CA CYS A 106 5.86 8.72 12.22
C CYS A 106 7.20 8.44 11.53
N ALA A 107 8.31 8.60 12.26
CA ALA A 107 9.66 8.28 11.79
C ALA A 107 9.86 6.77 11.54
N ALA A 108 9.24 5.91 12.37
CA ALA A 108 9.20 4.46 12.16
C ALA A 108 8.25 4.02 11.02
N ASN A 109 7.56 4.96 10.38
CA ASN A 109 6.59 4.72 9.31
C ASN A 109 5.50 3.71 9.70
N ALA A 110 5.01 3.79 10.94
CA ALA A 110 3.91 2.97 11.41
C ALA A 110 2.66 3.17 10.52
N ALA A 111 1.88 2.10 10.31
CA ALA A 111 0.82 2.07 9.30
C ALA A 111 -0.27 3.15 9.52
N ASP A 112 -0.59 3.44 10.78
CA ASP A 112 -1.55 4.45 11.22
C ASP A 112 -1.04 5.90 11.10
N THR A 113 0.21 6.12 10.72
CA THR A 113 0.79 7.48 10.54
C THR A 113 0.80 7.97 9.10
N ARG A 114 0.34 7.15 8.15
CA ARG A 114 0.43 7.43 6.70
C ARG A 114 -0.34 8.66 6.24
N ASP A 115 -1.32 9.08 7.04
CA ASP A 115 -2.16 10.23 6.77
C ASP A 115 -1.64 11.52 7.43
N ILE A 116 -0.60 11.43 8.26
CA ILE A 116 0.06 12.59 8.85
C ILE A 116 1.11 13.13 7.89
N ARG A 117 0.98 14.43 7.61
CA ARG A 117 1.86 15.21 6.73
C ARG A 117 3.00 15.87 7.53
N GLU A 118 2.70 16.46 8.67
CA GLU A 118 3.73 16.98 9.57
C GLU A 118 3.27 17.01 11.03
N ILE A 119 4.26 17.04 11.92
CA ILE A 119 4.10 17.33 13.33
C ILE A 119 5.10 18.42 13.69
N ILE A 120 4.61 19.56 14.19
CA ILE A 120 5.43 20.65 14.72
C ILE A 120 5.29 20.63 16.24
N TYR A 121 6.40 20.62 16.95
CA TYR A 121 6.42 20.38 18.39
C TYR A 121 7.61 21.03 19.07
N SER A 122 7.51 21.17 20.39
CA SER A 122 8.60 21.57 21.27
C SER A 122 8.70 20.58 22.43
N LEU A 123 9.92 20.19 22.81
CA LEU A 123 10.12 19.29 23.95
C LEU A 123 10.51 20.04 25.24
N ASP A 124 11.07 21.23 25.09
CA ASP A 124 11.64 22.06 26.16
C ASP A 124 10.91 23.41 26.30
N GLY A 125 9.83 23.63 25.55
CA GLY A 125 9.10 24.90 25.52
C GLY A 125 9.81 26.06 24.79
N SER A 126 11.00 25.83 24.21
CA SER A 126 11.84 26.88 23.61
C SER A 126 12.23 26.58 22.17
N THR A 127 12.59 25.33 21.88
CA THR A 127 13.11 24.85 20.60
C THR A 127 12.01 24.16 19.80
N VAL A 128 11.57 24.82 18.73
CA VAL A 128 10.54 24.26 17.83
C VAL A 128 11.18 23.37 16.77
N LYS A 129 10.67 22.14 16.69
CA LYS A 129 11.07 21.11 15.74
C LYS A 129 9.89 20.77 14.83
N ARG A 130 10.21 20.25 13.64
CA ARG A 130 9.21 19.73 12.72
C ARG A 130 9.64 18.35 12.23
N TRP A 131 8.74 17.39 12.32
CA TRP A 131 8.78 16.19 11.52
C TRP A 131 7.90 16.40 10.28
N ASP A 132 8.44 16.13 9.09
CA ASP A 132 7.75 16.31 7.81
C ASP A 132 7.90 15.02 6.98
N ARG A 133 6.77 14.41 6.60
CA ARG A 133 6.77 13.20 5.80
C ARG A 133 7.37 13.39 4.39
N LEU A 134 7.26 14.59 3.83
CA LEU A 134 7.82 14.93 2.52
C LEU A 134 9.30 15.31 2.60
N GLY A 135 9.85 15.52 3.81
CA GLY A 135 11.22 15.96 4.01
C GLY A 135 11.53 17.34 3.43
N LYS A 136 10.52 18.19 3.22
CA LYS A 136 10.67 19.53 2.64
C LYS A 136 10.94 20.60 3.69
N ARG A 137 10.57 20.36 4.94
CA ARG A 137 10.58 21.34 6.03
C ARG A 137 11.15 20.73 7.31
N THR A 138 11.89 21.53 8.09
CA THR A 138 12.69 21.04 9.23
C THR A 138 12.44 21.77 10.56
N THR A 139 11.76 22.92 10.56
CA THR A 139 11.41 23.69 11.77
C THR A 139 10.01 24.30 11.65
N GLY A 140 9.51 24.94 12.72
CA GLY A 140 8.26 25.71 12.76
C GLY A 140 8.47 27.09 13.39
N ASP A 141 7.40 27.87 13.57
CA ASP A 141 7.48 29.17 14.25
C ASP A 141 7.25 29.05 15.77
N SER A 142 7.45 30.15 16.50
CA SER A 142 7.38 30.18 17.96
C SER A 142 5.99 29.95 18.58
N SER A 143 4.90 29.94 17.80
CA SER A 143 3.56 29.65 18.33
C SER A 143 3.46 28.21 18.84
N HIS A 144 4.25 27.29 18.26
CA HIS A 144 4.31 25.86 18.59
C HIS A 144 5.18 25.54 19.82
N ARG A 145 5.52 26.54 20.64
CA ARG A 145 6.27 26.31 21.89
C ARG A 145 5.43 25.65 22.97
N TRP A 146 4.11 25.83 22.92
CA TRP A 146 3.18 25.50 24.00
C TRP A 146 2.12 24.48 23.59
N HIS A 147 2.10 24.08 22.33
CA HIS A 147 1.22 23.06 21.78
C HIS A 147 1.95 22.26 20.70
N THR A 148 1.42 21.09 20.39
CA THR A 148 1.86 20.28 19.25
C THR A 148 0.85 20.35 18.14
N HIS A 149 1.31 20.74 16.97
CA HIS A 149 0.50 20.89 15.77
C HIS A 149 0.66 19.66 14.88
N PHE A 150 -0.46 19.00 14.58
CA PHE A 150 -0.55 17.92 13.63
C PHE A 150 -1.20 18.41 12.35
N SER A 151 -0.53 18.22 11.21
CA SER A 151 -1.13 18.37 9.89
C SER A 151 -1.39 17.01 9.28
N PHE A 152 -2.60 16.80 8.77
CA PHE A 152 -2.99 15.63 8.01
C PHE A 152 -2.99 15.97 6.52
N PHE A 153 -2.69 14.99 5.67
CA PHE A 153 -2.89 15.21 4.24
C PHE A 153 -4.37 15.49 3.96
N ARG A 154 -4.66 16.52 3.17
CA ARG A 154 -6.06 16.93 2.96
C ARG A 154 -6.91 15.84 2.30
N ASP A 155 -6.30 14.94 1.52
CA ASP A 155 -7.02 13.83 0.89
C ASP A 155 -7.56 12.80 1.90
N SER A 156 -6.90 12.61 3.04
CA SER A 156 -7.37 11.71 4.09
C SER A 156 -8.54 12.33 4.83
N THR A 157 -8.43 13.63 5.12
CA THR A 157 -9.53 14.43 5.68
C THR A 157 -10.76 14.39 4.76
N LYS A 158 -10.60 14.75 3.48
CA LYS A 158 -11.67 14.74 2.47
C LYS A 158 -12.32 13.37 2.30
N ALA A 159 -11.52 12.30 2.34
CA ALA A 159 -12.03 10.94 2.22
C ALA A 159 -12.74 10.44 3.48
N GLY A 160 -12.78 11.24 4.56
CA GLY A 160 -13.37 10.82 5.83
C GLY A 160 -12.62 9.67 6.50
N ARG A 161 -11.32 9.48 6.20
CA ARG A 161 -10.52 8.42 6.81
C ARG A 161 -10.39 8.67 8.30
N ASP A 162 -10.48 7.59 9.07
CA ASP A 162 -10.32 7.64 10.53
C ASP A 162 -8.91 8.10 10.90
N GLN A 163 -8.82 9.15 11.72
CA GLN A 163 -7.57 9.74 12.19
C GLN A 163 -7.27 9.39 13.65
N ARG A 164 -8.16 8.65 14.34
CA ARG A 164 -7.98 8.18 15.72
C ARG A 164 -6.83 7.18 15.93
N PRO A 165 -6.49 6.25 15.01
CA PRO A 165 -5.65 5.10 15.35
C PRO A 165 -4.31 5.40 16.04
N LEU A 166 -3.58 6.45 15.63
CA LEU A 166 -2.31 6.82 16.29
C LEU A 166 -2.54 7.25 17.75
N PHE A 167 -3.53 8.12 17.98
CA PHE A 167 -3.88 8.63 19.30
C PHE A 167 -4.47 7.52 20.17
N ARG A 168 -5.31 6.68 19.54
CA ARG A 168 -5.61 5.28 19.86
C ARG A 168 -4.49 4.59 20.64
N ARG A 169 -3.48 4.28 19.85
CA ARG A 169 -2.33 3.48 20.26
C ARG A 169 -1.45 4.19 21.28
N TYR A 170 -1.38 5.53 21.25
CA TYR A 170 -0.73 6.29 22.32
C TYR A 170 -1.42 6.05 23.66
N LEU A 171 -2.74 6.26 23.75
CA LEU A 171 -3.51 6.11 24.97
C LEU A 171 -3.42 4.68 25.53
N ILE A 172 -3.47 3.67 24.66
CA ILE A 172 -3.22 2.26 25.03
C ILE A 172 -1.79 2.11 25.59
N SER A 173 -0.79 2.65 24.91
CA SER A 173 0.62 2.51 25.33
C SER A 173 0.95 3.14 26.68
N ILE A 174 0.17 4.14 27.10
CA ILE A 174 0.28 4.77 28.41
C ILE A 174 -0.73 4.21 29.42
N GLY A 175 -1.54 3.22 29.05
CA GLY A 175 -2.48 2.53 29.94
C GLY A 175 -3.75 3.30 30.28
N LEU A 176 -4.17 4.25 29.43
CA LEU A 176 -5.45 4.96 29.58
C LEU A 176 -6.59 4.35 28.77
N LEU A 177 -6.27 3.38 27.91
CA LEU A 177 -7.20 2.57 27.14
C LEU A 177 -6.76 1.10 27.19
N GLU A 178 -7.73 0.19 27.15
CA GLU A 178 -7.46 -1.24 27.03
C GLU A 178 -7.40 -1.65 25.53
N ASP A 179 -6.65 -2.71 25.21
CA ASP A 179 -6.39 -3.13 23.81
C ASP A 179 -7.65 -3.67 23.12
N ASP A 180 -8.67 -4.01 23.90
CA ASP A 180 -9.98 -4.54 23.52
C ASP A 180 -11.09 -3.47 23.37
N ASP A 181 -10.79 -2.18 23.61
CA ASP A 181 -11.74 -1.06 23.46
C ASP A 181 -12.10 -0.76 21.98
N MET A 182 -12.02 -1.71 21.05
CA MET A 182 -12.32 -1.51 19.63
C MET A 182 -13.66 -0.80 19.47
N THR A 183 -13.68 0.28 18.69
CA THR A 183 -14.93 0.97 18.39
C THR A 183 -15.88 0.03 17.64
N PRO A 184 -17.21 0.21 17.76
CA PRO A 184 -18.17 -0.58 17.01
C PRO A 184 -17.91 -0.58 15.49
N GLU A 185 -17.39 0.53 14.94
CA GLU A 185 -16.99 0.61 13.54
C GLU A 185 -15.78 -0.27 13.22
N GLU A 186 -14.75 -0.26 14.07
CA GLU A 186 -13.56 -1.12 13.92
C GLU A 186 -13.93 -2.60 14.05
N HIS A 187 -14.85 -2.93 14.96
CA HIS A 187 -15.39 -4.29 15.10
C HIS A 187 -16.15 -4.73 13.85
N ALA A 188 -17.00 -3.86 13.30
CA ALA A 188 -17.73 -4.13 12.06
C ALA A 188 -16.80 -4.30 10.86
N TRP A 189 -15.74 -3.50 10.77
CA TRP A 189 -14.73 -3.61 9.73
C TRP A 189 -13.94 -4.92 9.83
N LEU A 190 -13.45 -5.27 11.03
CA LEU A 190 -12.77 -6.54 11.29
C LEU A 190 -13.68 -7.75 11.01
N ALA A 191 -14.95 -7.70 11.41
CA ALA A 191 -15.93 -8.72 11.09
C ALA A 191 -16.13 -8.86 9.57
N THR A 192 -16.12 -7.75 8.83
CA THR A 192 -16.22 -7.73 7.37
C THR A 192 -14.97 -8.32 6.70
N VAL A 193 -13.78 -7.93 7.15
CA VAL A 193 -12.50 -8.48 6.66
C VAL A 193 -12.42 -9.98 6.95
N HIS A 194 -12.72 -10.40 8.17
CA HIS A 194 -12.75 -11.81 8.57
C HIS A 194 -13.77 -12.61 7.74
N LYS A 195 -14.98 -12.07 7.51
CA LYS A 195 -15.98 -12.68 6.63
C LYS A 195 -15.45 -12.84 5.19
N ASN A 196 -14.78 -11.82 4.65
CA ASN A 196 -14.25 -11.88 3.28
C ASN A 196 -13.07 -12.86 3.15
N ILE A 197 -12.18 -12.92 4.16
CA ILE A 197 -11.07 -13.87 4.19
C ILE A 197 -11.56 -15.31 4.35
N THR A 198 -12.54 -15.55 5.22
CA THR A 198 -13.10 -16.90 5.43
C THR A 198 -13.90 -17.40 4.22
N VAL A 199 -14.42 -16.50 3.37
CA VAL A 199 -14.97 -16.88 2.05
C VAL A 199 -13.87 -17.38 1.12
N LEU A 200 -12.65 -16.82 1.19
CA LEU A 200 -11.54 -17.19 0.32
C LEU A 200 -10.74 -18.40 0.84
N ASP A 201 -10.64 -18.61 2.15
CA ASP A 201 -9.86 -19.72 2.74
C ASP A 201 -10.66 -21.02 2.91
N GLY A 202 -11.95 -21.01 2.57
CA GLY A 202 -12.80 -22.20 2.66
C GLY A 202 -13.29 -22.54 4.07
N ARG A 203 -13.20 -21.65 5.07
CA ARG A 203 -13.91 -21.83 6.35
C ARG A 203 -15.38 -21.39 6.31
N ASN A 204 -15.76 -20.56 5.35
CA ASN A 204 -17.16 -20.22 5.09
C ASN A 204 -17.83 -21.33 4.25
N PRO A 205 -19.04 -21.79 4.60
CA PRO A 205 -19.79 -22.78 3.82
C PRO A 205 -19.95 -22.41 2.34
N ILE A 206 -20.13 -21.12 2.02
CA ILE A 206 -20.22 -20.61 0.64
C ILE A 206 -18.86 -20.73 -0.07
N GLY A 207 -17.76 -20.36 0.61
CA GLY A 207 -16.41 -20.51 0.08
C GLY A 207 -16.06 -21.97 -0.23
N GLN A 208 -16.47 -22.88 0.66
CA GLN A 208 -16.29 -24.32 0.41
C GLN A 208 -17.07 -24.82 -0.81
N ILE A 209 -18.27 -24.30 -1.08
CA ILE A 209 -19.03 -24.68 -2.27
C ILE A 209 -18.27 -24.26 -3.54
N TYR A 210 -17.76 -23.03 -3.60
CA TYR A 210 -16.98 -22.57 -4.76
C TYR A 210 -15.68 -23.36 -4.95
N THR A 211 -14.94 -23.65 -3.87
CA THR A 211 -13.72 -24.48 -3.94
C THR A 211 -14.04 -25.89 -4.39
N ARG A 212 -15.07 -26.54 -3.83
CA ARG A 212 -15.49 -27.89 -4.23
C ARG A 212 -15.93 -27.91 -5.69
N MET A 213 -16.73 -26.95 -6.14
CA MET A 213 -17.13 -26.84 -7.55
C MET A 213 -15.92 -26.66 -8.48
N ALA A 214 -14.96 -25.80 -8.12
CA ALA A 214 -13.74 -25.57 -8.90
C ALA A 214 -12.84 -26.82 -8.98
N GLU A 215 -12.84 -27.65 -7.93
CA GLU A 215 -12.13 -28.94 -7.89
C GLU A 215 -12.92 -30.10 -8.52
N GLY A 216 -14.19 -29.88 -8.89
CA GLY A 216 -15.07 -30.93 -9.42
C GLY A 216 -15.57 -31.90 -8.34
N ARG A 217 -15.89 -31.39 -7.16
CA ARG A 217 -16.48 -32.12 -6.04
C ARG A 217 -17.90 -31.61 -5.74
N ASP A 218 -18.79 -32.49 -5.30
CA ASP A 218 -20.15 -32.12 -4.90
C ASP A 218 -20.22 -31.58 -3.45
N ASP A 219 -21.44 -31.34 -2.95
CA ASP A 219 -21.69 -30.86 -1.59
C ASP A 219 -21.29 -31.87 -0.49
N THR A 220 -21.15 -33.15 -0.83
CA THR A 220 -20.62 -34.21 0.04
C THR A 220 -19.10 -34.37 -0.05
N GLY A 221 -18.46 -33.69 -1.01
CA GLY A 221 -17.04 -33.82 -1.31
C GLY A 221 -16.70 -34.96 -2.26
N ALA A 222 -17.69 -35.67 -2.80
CA ALA A 222 -17.48 -36.74 -3.76
C ALA A 222 -17.09 -36.17 -5.14
N PRO A 223 -16.19 -36.84 -5.88
CA PRO A 223 -15.79 -36.41 -7.20
C PRO A 223 -16.97 -36.48 -8.19
N VAL A 224 -17.21 -35.38 -8.89
CA VAL A 224 -18.24 -35.26 -9.93
C VAL A 224 -17.62 -35.67 -11.27
N ILE A 225 -18.08 -36.78 -11.82
CA ILE A 225 -17.59 -37.33 -13.09
C ILE A 225 -18.19 -36.54 -14.25
N GLY A 226 -17.35 -36.11 -15.19
CA GLY A 226 -17.78 -35.53 -16.48
C GLY A 226 -17.76 -34.01 -16.59
N ASN A 227 -17.51 -33.28 -15.49
CA ASN A 227 -17.43 -31.81 -15.53
C ASN A 227 -15.99 -31.32 -15.70
N TRP A 228 -15.83 -30.26 -16.50
CA TRP A 228 -14.59 -29.49 -16.57
C TRP A 228 -14.32 -28.82 -15.23
N ASN A 229 -13.14 -29.09 -14.65
CA ASN A 229 -12.70 -28.53 -13.37
C ASN A 229 -11.19 -28.26 -13.41
N LEU A 230 -10.65 -27.61 -12.37
CA LEU A 230 -9.23 -27.25 -12.31
C LEU A 230 -8.30 -28.48 -12.36
N GLN A 231 -8.72 -29.62 -11.82
CA GLN A 231 -7.93 -30.86 -11.90
C GLN A 231 -7.91 -31.41 -13.33
N ALA A 232 -9.04 -31.36 -14.03
CA ALA A 232 -9.13 -31.73 -15.44
C ALA A 232 -8.28 -30.81 -16.33
N MET A 233 -8.31 -29.49 -16.09
CA MET A 233 -7.44 -28.51 -16.76
C MET A 233 -5.95 -28.83 -16.54
N THR A 234 -5.56 -29.07 -15.28
CA THR A 234 -4.16 -29.38 -14.91
C THR A 234 -3.68 -30.67 -15.56
N LYS A 235 -4.54 -31.70 -15.62
CA LYS A 235 -4.22 -32.98 -16.28
C LYS A 235 -4.03 -32.80 -17.79
N GLN A 236 -4.88 -32.02 -18.45
CA GLN A 236 -4.74 -31.73 -19.87
C GLN A 236 -3.50 -30.88 -20.17
N LEU A 237 -3.20 -29.87 -19.34
CA LEU A 237 -2.02 -29.03 -19.51
C LEU A 237 -0.73 -29.86 -19.36
N THR A 238 -0.68 -30.75 -18.37
CA THR A 238 0.44 -31.68 -18.19
C THR A 238 0.60 -32.63 -19.38
N ALA A 239 -0.50 -33.16 -19.91
CA ALA A 239 -0.47 -34.01 -21.10
C ALA A 239 0.00 -33.26 -22.37
N LEU A 240 -0.42 -32.01 -22.53
CA LEU A 240 0.04 -31.13 -23.60
C LEU A 240 1.54 -30.84 -23.47
N GLN A 241 2.00 -30.48 -22.27
CA GLN A 241 3.44 -30.25 -22.00
C GLN A 241 4.28 -31.48 -22.34
N ALA A 242 3.81 -32.67 -21.96
CA ALA A 242 4.49 -33.92 -22.28
C ALA A 242 4.56 -34.16 -23.80
N THR A 243 3.48 -33.85 -24.52
CA THR A 243 3.42 -33.96 -25.99
C THR A 243 4.38 -32.98 -26.66
N VAL A 244 4.41 -31.72 -26.21
CA VAL A 244 5.33 -30.69 -26.71
C VAL A 244 6.79 -31.09 -26.46
N ASN A 245 7.12 -31.59 -25.27
CA ASN A 245 8.46 -32.07 -24.97
C ASN A 245 8.86 -33.27 -25.84
N ALA A 246 7.94 -34.20 -26.08
CA ALA A 246 8.19 -35.35 -26.96
C ALA A 246 8.40 -34.92 -28.41
N LEU A 247 7.71 -33.87 -28.88
CA LEU A 247 7.89 -33.33 -30.22
C LEU A 247 9.19 -32.53 -30.35
N ALA A 248 9.53 -31.71 -29.34
CA ALA A 248 10.78 -30.95 -29.30
C ALA A 248 12.02 -31.86 -29.18
N GLY A 249 11.88 -33.03 -28.56
CA GLY A 249 12.95 -34.04 -28.45
C GLY A 249 13.12 -34.93 -29.68
N LYS A 250 12.20 -34.89 -30.65
CA LYS A 250 12.40 -35.55 -31.95
C LYS A 250 13.27 -34.64 -32.83
N ALA A 251 14.53 -35.03 -33.02
CA ALA A 251 15.39 -34.43 -34.03
C ALA A 251 14.65 -34.42 -35.37
N SER A 252 14.41 -33.22 -35.90
CA SER A 252 13.73 -33.02 -37.18
C SER A 252 14.62 -33.56 -38.30
N THR A 253 14.28 -34.74 -38.83
CA THR A 253 14.79 -35.34 -40.08
C THR A 253 16.30 -35.59 -40.13
N ASP A 254 16.69 -36.85 -40.26
CA ASP A 254 18.06 -37.23 -40.61
C ASP A 254 18.40 -36.63 -41.99
N GLU A 255 19.19 -35.56 -42.01
CA GLU A 255 19.59 -34.82 -43.21
C GLU A 255 20.23 -35.74 -44.26
N THR A 256 20.84 -36.84 -43.81
CA THR A 256 21.45 -37.87 -44.65
C THR A 256 20.41 -38.61 -45.48
N VAL A 257 19.25 -38.92 -44.89
CA VAL A 257 18.15 -39.62 -45.57
C VAL A 257 17.48 -38.70 -46.60
N VAL A 258 17.34 -37.41 -46.27
CA VAL A 258 16.81 -36.40 -47.20
C VAL A 258 17.76 -36.21 -48.38
N ALA A 259 19.06 -36.06 -48.13
CA ALA A 259 20.06 -35.90 -49.19
C ALA A 259 20.12 -37.13 -50.12
N GLN A 260 20.08 -38.35 -49.57
CA GLN A 260 20.05 -39.58 -50.37
C GLN A 260 18.78 -39.69 -51.23
N GLY A 261 17.62 -39.35 -50.68
CA GLY A 261 16.35 -39.37 -51.42
C GLY A 261 16.32 -38.34 -52.56
N VAL A 262 16.85 -37.14 -52.34
CA VAL A 262 16.94 -36.10 -53.38
C VAL A 262 17.89 -36.50 -54.49
N LEU A 263 19.06 -37.06 -54.16
CA LEU A 263 20.05 -37.49 -55.14
C LEU A 263 19.57 -38.70 -55.97
N ALA A 264 18.80 -39.62 -55.38
CA ALA A 264 18.26 -40.78 -56.10
C ALA A 264 17.24 -40.41 -57.19
N GLY A 265 16.60 -39.23 -57.10
CA GLY A 265 15.61 -38.75 -58.06
C GLY A 265 16.16 -37.85 -59.18
N LEU A 266 17.44 -37.47 -59.12
CA LEU A 266 18.05 -36.57 -60.10
C LEU A 266 18.90 -37.36 -61.09
N SER A 267 18.74 -37.06 -62.39
CA SER A 267 19.65 -37.59 -63.40
C SER A 267 21.03 -36.92 -63.28
N PRO A 268 22.12 -37.59 -63.71
CA PRO A 268 23.47 -37.01 -63.68
C PRO A 268 23.56 -35.63 -64.35
N GLU A 269 22.80 -35.41 -65.42
CA GLU A 269 22.76 -34.15 -66.16
C GLU A 269 22.11 -33.03 -65.35
N LYS A 270 21.05 -33.34 -64.59
CA LYS A 270 20.39 -32.38 -63.69
C LYS A 270 21.26 -32.04 -62.49
N ILE A 271 22.00 -33.01 -61.96
CA ILE A 271 22.98 -32.79 -60.90
C ILE A 271 24.09 -31.87 -61.43
N ALA A 272 24.65 -32.17 -62.60
CA ALA A 272 25.71 -31.36 -63.21
C ALA A 272 25.25 -29.92 -63.50
N ALA A 273 24.01 -29.73 -63.99
CA ALA A 273 23.45 -28.40 -64.25
C ALA A 273 23.21 -27.57 -62.98
N ALA A 274 22.99 -28.21 -61.84
CA ALA A 274 22.76 -27.55 -60.55
C ALA A 274 24.07 -27.18 -59.82
N ILE A 275 25.21 -27.73 -60.22
CA ILE A 275 26.51 -27.42 -59.61
C ILE A 275 27.04 -26.10 -60.20
N PRO A 276 27.37 -25.09 -59.36
CA PRO A 276 27.95 -23.84 -59.84
C PRO A 276 29.23 -24.07 -60.67
N PRO A 277 29.49 -23.30 -61.75
CA PRO A 277 30.63 -23.54 -62.64
C PRO A 277 32.00 -23.56 -61.94
N THR A 278 32.15 -22.79 -60.86
CA THR A 278 33.36 -22.76 -60.04
C THR A 278 33.60 -24.07 -59.30
N VAL A 279 32.55 -24.66 -58.73
CA VAL A 279 32.60 -25.96 -58.03
C VAL A 279 32.79 -27.09 -59.04
N ALA A 280 32.12 -27.02 -60.20
CA ALA A 280 32.29 -28.00 -61.27
C ALA A 280 33.75 -28.06 -61.76
N LYS A 281 34.40 -26.90 -61.92
CA LYS A 281 35.82 -26.82 -62.25
C LYS A 281 36.70 -27.44 -61.17
N GLN A 282 36.46 -27.13 -59.89
CA GLN A 282 37.23 -27.71 -58.78
C GLN A 282 37.11 -29.23 -58.72
N VAL A 283 35.90 -29.78 -58.93
CA VAL A 283 35.67 -31.23 -58.97
C VAL A 283 36.38 -31.86 -60.18
N ALA A 284 36.30 -31.22 -61.35
CA ALA A 284 36.99 -31.70 -62.56
C ALA A 284 38.52 -31.69 -62.38
N ASP A 285 39.08 -30.61 -61.83
CA ASP A 285 40.51 -30.48 -61.54
C ASP A 285 40.97 -31.54 -60.52
N GLU A 286 40.17 -31.79 -59.49
CA GLU A 286 40.45 -32.81 -58.47
C GLU A 286 40.37 -34.24 -59.03
N LEU A 287 39.39 -34.53 -59.89
CA LEU A 287 39.29 -35.82 -60.58
C LEU A 287 40.46 -36.02 -61.55
N ALA A 288 40.81 -35.00 -62.33
CA ALA A 288 41.95 -35.04 -63.24
C ALA A 288 43.26 -35.28 -62.48
N ARG A 289 43.45 -34.61 -61.33
CA ARG A 289 44.61 -34.82 -60.45
C ARG A 289 44.68 -36.26 -59.92
N ARG A 290 43.53 -36.86 -59.57
CA ARG A 290 43.48 -38.24 -59.07
C ARG A 290 43.64 -39.30 -60.15
N LEU A 291 43.33 -39.00 -61.40
CA LEU A 291 43.46 -39.94 -62.53
C LEU A 291 44.87 -39.98 -63.13
N VAL A 292 45.70 -38.95 -62.86
CA VAL A 292 47.11 -38.89 -63.28
C VAL A 292 48.06 -39.39 -62.16
N ALA A 293 47.53 -39.70 -60.97
CA ALA A 293 48.22 -40.33 -59.84
C ALA A 293 47.95 -41.82 -59.80
#